data_AF-A0AAE0DFM9-F1
#
_entry.id   AF-A0AAE0DFM9-F1
#
_cell.length_a   1.000
_cell.length_b   1.000
_cell.length_c   1.000
_cell.angle_alpha   90.00
_cell.angle_beta   90.00
_cell.angle_gamma   90.00
#
_symmetry.space_group_name_H-M   'P 1'
#
loop_
_entity.id
_entity.type
_entity.pdbx_description
1 polymer ?
#
loop_
_entity_poly.entity_id
_entity_poly.type
_entity_poly.pdbx_seq_one_letter_code
_entity_poly.pdbx_strand_id
1 'polypeptide(L)'
;MASPLPSGGSSTPKRHSRNISINRAPGAPPAQETVTAEAANTPVPNTPVPNTPFSPERPVAEIAKAPRPAPAKDFSYLLRPEIYHPLSQLDLPPPFRTPIHQPAPSASLSTLLSHHNFRSAATASGLRLCTLPPPPPAELFSLIYTRLACLTLINHLPFAAEESKALQDIKSPFYKDEISKKNTLPWELRVLVVRLQGVGYGDERRGVGGYYELAREARAEIKEASDEEGRGDVERETKRAGSVCG
;
A
#
# COMPACT_ATOMS: atom_id res chain seq x y z
N MET A 1 -1.67 12.96 -75.15
CA MET A 1 -3.12 12.94 -74.83
C MET A 1 -3.26 13.04 -73.32
N ALA A 2 -4.34 13.62 -72.79
CA ALA A 2 -4.41 14.02 -71.38
C ALA A 2 -5.82 13.85 -70.78
N SER A 3 -5.85 13.61 -69.46
CA SER A 3 -7.02 13.73 -68.56
C SER A 3 -8.18 12.73 -68.78
N PRO A 4 -9.11 12.57 -67.81
CA PRO A 4 -9.24 13.28 -66.52
C PRO A 4 -9.28 12.38 -65.25
N LEU A 5 -9.19 13.05 -64.10
CA LEU A 5 -9.59 12.54 -62.77
C LEU A 5 -11.12 12.70 -62.55
N PRO A 6 -11.71 11.95 -61.61
CA PRO A 6 -12.87 12.41 -60.84
C PRO A 6 -12.46 12.89 -59.43
N SER A 7 -13.21 13.84 -58.88
CA SER A 7 -12.89 14.55 -57.62
C SER A 7 -14.10 14.66 -56.68
N GLY A 8 -13.85 14.76 -55.38
CA GLY A 8 -14.80 15.32 -54.40
C GLY A 8 -15.38 14.31 -53.40
N GLY A 9 -15.49 14.72 -52.13
CA GLY A 9 -15.99 13.85 -51.05
C GLY A 9 -15.71 14.35 -49.62
N SER A 10 -15.72 15.66 -49.38
CA SER A 10 -15.49 16.20 -48.03
C SER A 10 -16.70 15.99 -47.11
N SER A 11 -16.55 15.27 -45.99
CA SER A 11 -17.58 15.22 -44.95
C SER A 11 -17.02 15.12 -43.53
N THR A 12 -17.11 16.25 -42.82
CA THR A 12 -17.24 16.36 -41.36
C THR A 12 -18.33 17.43 -41.14
N PRO A 13 -19.00 17.54 -39.97
CA PRO A 13 -18.66 16.95 -38.67
C PRO A 13 -19.85 16.31 -37.93
N LYS A 14 -19.62 15.85 -36.69
CA LYS A 14 -20.52 16.15 -35.56
C LYS A 14 -19.83 15.96 -34.20
N ARG A 15 -19.81 17.02 -33.39
CA ARG A 15 -19.64 16.90 -31.93
C ARG A 15 -20.93 16.33 -31.35
N HIS A 16 -20.83 15.46 -30.34
CA HIS A 16 -21.89 15.33 -29.34
C HIS A 16 -21.46 16.00 -28.04
N SER A 17 -22.21 17.03 -27.64
CA SER A 17 -22.07 17.72 -26.37
C SER A 17 -22.69 16.92 -25.23
N ARG A 18 -22.22 17.20 -24.01
CA ARG A 18 -22.83 16.74 -22.76
C ARG A 18 -24.32 17.09 -22.72
N ASN A 19 -25.12 16.26 -22.06
CA ASN A 19 -26.31 16.73 -21.36
C ASN A 19 -26.39 16.08 -19.98
N ILE A 20 -26.55 16.91 -18.96
CA ILE A 20 -26.92 16.53 -17.59
C ILE A 20 -28.44 16.69 -17.49
N SER A 21 -29.12 15.81 -16.77
CA SER A 21 -30.52 16.00 -16.38
C SER A 21 -30.74 15.47 -14.96
N ILE A 22 -31.52 16.20 -14.17
CA ILE A 22 -31.68 16.04 -12.73
C ILE A 22 -33.17 16.25 -12.40
N ASN A 23 -33.73 15.39 -11.54
CA ASN A 23 -35.14 15.39 -11.06
C ASN A 23 -36.19 15.11 -12.17
N ARG A 24 -37.47 14.77 -11.90
CA ARG A 24 -38.26 14.70 -10.64
C ARG A 24 -39.42 13.67 -10.79
N ALA A 25 -40.00 13.18 -9.69
CA ALA A 25 -41.31 12.50 -9.65
C ALA A 25 -42.48 13.52 -9.71
N PRO A 26 -43.71 13.11 -10.14
CA PRO A 26 -44.69 12.40 -9.29
C PRO A 26 -45.14 11.04 -9.94
N GLY A 27 -46.24 10.34 -9.61
CA GLY A 27 -47.40 10.62 -8.74
C GLY A 27 -48.33 9.40 -8.50
N ALA A 28 -49.60 9.64 -8.11
CA ALA A 28 -50.67 8.67 -7.75
C ALA A 28 -52.06 9.36 -7.92
N PRO A 29 -53.24 8.80 -7.52
CA PRO A 29 -53.66 7.46 -7.03
C PRO A 29 -54.74 6.87 -8.01
N PRO A 30 -55.97 6.34 -7.68
CA PRO A 30 -56.55 5.70 -6.48
C PRO A 30 -57.44 4.42 -6.71
N ALA A 31 -57.72 3.69 -5.61
CA ALA A 31 -58.96 2.91 -5.29
C ALA A 31 -59.34 1.67 -6.15
N GLN A 32 -60.19 0.71 -5.71
CA GLN A 32 -61.13 0.64 -4.56
C GLN A 32 -61.09 -0.71 -3.80
N GLU A 33 -61.44 -0.66 -2.49
CA GLU A 33 -62.32 -1.57 -1.68
C GLU A 33 -62.18 -3.11 -1.71
N THR A 34 -62.37 -3.89 -0.63
CA THR A 34 -62.71 -3.66 0.81
C THR A 34 -61.83 -4.60 1.69
N VAL A 35 -62.07 -5.17 2.90
CA VAL A 35 -63.21 -5.39 3.84
C VAL A 35 -62.67 -5.41 5.30
N THR A 36 -63.57 -5.27 6.29
CA THR A 36 -63.39 -5.39 7.76
C THR A 36 -63.11 -6.81 8.29
N ALA A 37 -62.77 -7.09 9.57
CA ALA A 37 -62.06 -6.39 10.66
C ALA A 37 -62.18 -7.27 11.94
N GLU A 38 -61.22 -7.22 12.88
CA GLU A 38 -61.46 -7.33 14.34
C GLU A 38 -60.20 -6.99 15.16
N ALA A 39 -60.31 -6.88 16.49
CA ALA A 39 -59.31 -6.21 17.34
C ALA A 39 -58.90 -6.99 18.61
N ALA A 40 -57.65 -6.78 19.05
CA ALA A 40 -57.19 -7.06 20.41
C ALA A 40 -56.32 -5.87 20.87
N ASN A 41 -56.55 -5.37 22.08
CA ASN A 41 -56.01 -4.08 22.54
C ASN A 41 -55.83 -4.07 24.07
N THR A 42 -54.60 -3.84 24.57
CA THR A 42 -54.32 -3.37 25.96
C THR A 42 -52.82 -2.97 26.10
N PRO A 43 -52.46 -2.07 27.04
CA PRO A 43 -51.15 -1.40 27.05
C PRO A 43 -50.15 -1.92 28.12
N VAL A 44 -48.91 -1.42 28.05
CA VAL A 44 -47.84 -1.68 29.03
C VAL A 44 -47.69 -0.47 29.98
N PRO A 45 -47.67 -0.65 31.32
CA PRO A 45 -47.46 0.44 32.28
C PRO A 45 -45.98 0.60 32.70
N ASN A 46 -45.58 1.84 33.06
CA ASN A 46 -44.26 2.17 33.61
C ASN A 46 -44.27 2.18 35.15
N THR A 47 -43.17 1.78 35.80
CA THR A 47 -42.87 2.09 37.22
C THR A 47 -41.34 1.99 37.50
N PRO A 48 -40.74 2.75 38.45
CA PRO A 48 -39.28 2.91 38.55
C PRO A 48 -38.64 2.45 39.90
N VAL A 49 -37.35 2.79 40.09
CA VAL A 49 -36.47 2.68 41.30
C VAL A 49 -35.85 1.30 41.61
N PRO A 50 -34.74 1.17 42.41
CA PRO A 50 -33.91 2.20 43.06
C PRO A 50 -32.37 2.08 42.84
N ASN A 51 -31.60 2.99 43.45
CA ASN A 51 -30.13 3.06 43.43
C ASN A 51 -29.42 1.87 44.09
N THR A 52 -28.16 1.62 43.69
CA THR A 52 -27.16 0.86 44.47
C THR A 52 -25.89 1.71 44.71
N PRO A 53 -25.14 1.50 45.82
CA PRO A 53 -24.12 2.45 46.27
C PRO A 53 -22.72 2.24 45.66
N PHE A 54 -21.96 3.35 45.62
CA PHE A 54 -20.54 3.40 45.26
C PHE A 54 -19.68 2.50 46.18
N SER A 55 -18.69 1.80 45.61
CA SER A 55 -17.60 1.17 46.35
C SER A 55 -16.29 1.93 46.11
N PRO A 56 -15.49 2.25 47.13
CA PRO A 56 -14.25 3.00 46.94
C PRO A 56 -13.15 2.11 46.34
N GLU A 57 -12.46 2.63 45.33
CA GLU A 57 -11.33 1.93 44.70
C GLU A 57 -10.13 1.83 45.65
N ARG A 58 -9.42 0.70 45.59
CA ARG A 58 -8.16 0.49 46.30
C ARG A 58 -7.00 0.86 45.36
N PRO A 59 -6.15 1.84 45.69
CA PRO A 59 -5.03 2.20 44.82
C PRO A 59 -4.03 1.04 44.75
N VAL A 60 -3.93 0.41 43.58
CA VAL A 60 -2.87 -0.55 43.27
C VAL A 60 -1.62 0.25 42.95
N ALA A 61 -0.54 0.05 43.73
CA ALA A 61 0.71 0.75 43.52
C ALA A 61 1.27 0.45 42.12
N GLU A 62 1.49 1.50 41.32
CA GLU A 62 1.99 1.36 39.95
C GLU A 62 3.50 1.02 39.98
N ILE A 63 3.79 -0.28 39.95
CA ILE A 63 5.17 -0.79 39.87
C ILE A 63 5.73 -0.38 38.51
N ALA A 64 6.61 0.63 38.51
CA ALA A 64 7.30 1.16 37.33
C ALA A 64 7.98 0.03 36.54
N LYS A 65 7.36 -0.32 35.42
CA LYS A 65 7.71 -1.51 34.64
C LYS A 65 8.87 -1.16 33.72
N ALA A 66 10.04 -1.75 33.97
CA ALA A 66 11.21 -1.59 33.10
C ALA A 66 10.84 -1.90 31.63
N PRO A 67 11.42 -1.18 30.64
CA PRO A 67 11.05 -1.33 29.24
C PRO A 67 11.17 -2.80 28.78
N ARG A 68 10.01 -3.43 28.57
CA ARG A 68 9.94 -4.76 27.95
C ARG A 68 10.43 -4.61 26.51
N PRO A 69 11.34 -5.45 26.01
CA PRO A 69 11.68 -5.43 24.58
C PRO A 69 10.40 -5.64 23.76
N ALA A 70 10.16 -4.75 22.80
CA ALA A 70 8.98 -4.80 21.96
C ALA A 70 8.89 -6.17 21.26
N PRO A 71 7.68 -6.75 21.08
CA PRO A 71 7.53 -8.01 20.39
C PRO A 71 8.07 -7.87 18.96
N ALA A 72 8.87 -8.86 18.52
CA ALA A 72 9.38 -8.88 17.15
C ALA A 72 8.21 -8.91 16.16
N LYS A 73 8.33 -8.15 15.07
CA LYS A 73 7.28 -8.04 14.05
C LYS A 73 7.29 -9.27 13.16
N ASP A 74 6.21 -10.04 13.19
CA ASP A 74 6.07 -11.27 12.40
C ASP A 74 5.85 -10.97 10.92
N PHE A 75 6.93 -11.03 10.12
CA PHE A 75 6.88 -10.94 8.66
C PHE A 75 6.67 -12.31 7.97
N SER A 76 6.47 -13.38 8.73
CA SER A 76 6.36 -14.77 8.24
C SER A 76 5.26 -15.00 7.20
N TYR A 77 4.26 -14.13 7.12
CA TYR A 77 3.25 -14.17 6.06
C TYR A 77 3.80 -13.80 4.67
N LEU A 78 4.87 -13.00 4.60
CA LEU A 78 5.54 -12.61 3.36
C LEU A 78 6.46 -13.71 2.78
N LEU A 79 6.76 -14.77 3.55
CA LEU A 79 7.62 -15.87 3.10
C LEU A 79 6.84 -16.95 2.32
N ARG A 80 5.53 -16.76 2.17
CA ARG A 80 4.59 -17.72 1.58
C ARG A 80 4.75 -17.83 0.06
N PRO A 81 5.04 -19.02 -0.50
CA PRO A 81 5.19 -19.19 -1.95
C PRO A 81 3.91 -18.88 -2.73
N GLU A 82 2.74 -18.98 -2.09
CA GLU A 82 1.43 -18.67 -2.69
C GLU A 82 1.27 -17.19 -3.07
N ILE A 83 2.12 -16.30 -2.55
CA ILE A 83 2.18 -14.88 -2.98
C ILE A 83 2.86 -14.76 -4.35
N TYR A 84 3.91 -15.55 -4.60
CA TYR A 84 4.91 -15.26 -5.62
C TYR A 84 4.66 -16.03 -6.92
N HIS A 85 4.21 -15.31 -7.94
CA HIS A 85 3.80 -15.90 -9.22
C HIS A 85 4.98 -16.55 -9.99
N PRO A 86 4.86 -17.79 -10.47
CA PRO A 86 5.87 -18.43 -11.29
C PRO A 86 5.90 -17.81 -12.71
N LEU A 87 7.09 -17.47 -13.21
CA LEU A 87 7.25 -16.87 -14.54
C LEU A 87 7.46 -17.94 -15.61
N SER A 88 6.46 -18.13 -16.48
CA SER A 88 6.45 -19.20 -17.48
C SER A 88 7.46 -18.94 -18.61
N GLN A 89 8.32 -19.91 -18.92
CA GLN A 89 9.24 -19.81 -20.06
C GLN A 89 8.52 -19.70 -21.43
N LEU A 90 7.22 -20.03 -21.49
CA LEU A 90 6.41 -19.93 -22.71
C LEU A 90 6.14 -18.47 -23.13
N ASP A 91 6.06 -17.53 -22.18
CA ASP A 91 5.82 -16.10 -22.47
C ASP A 91 7.04 -15.45 -23.15
N LEU A 92 8.20 -16.10 -23.07
CA LEU A 92 9.46 -15.60 -23.61
C LEU A 92 9.53 -15.87 -25.13
N PRO A 93 9.92 -14.91 -25.99
CA PRO A 93 10.09 -15.17 -27.41
C PRO A 93 11.17 -16.24 -27.68
N PRO A 94 11.03 -17.07 -28.74
CA PRO A 94 11.92 -18.19 -29.02
C PRO A 94 13.45 -17.94 -28.93
N PRO A 95 14.04 -16.87 -29.48
CA PRO A 95 15.50 -16.68 -29.42
C PRO A 95 16.02 -16.59 -27.98
N PHE A 96 15.30 -15.93 -27.08
CA PHE A 96 15.69 -15.78 -25.68
C PHE A 96 15.57 -17.07 -24.86
N ARG A 97 14.91 -18.12 -25.39
CA ARG A 97 14.86 -19.45 -24.74
C ARG A 97 16.15 -20.26 -24.94
N THR A 98 17.04 -19.82 -25.81
CA THR A 98 18.32 -20.51 -26.07
C THR A 98 19.28 -20.39 -24.87
N PRO A 99 20.11 -21.42 -24.58
CA PRO A 99 21.00 -21.42 -23.42
C PRO A 99 22.10 -20.34 -23.48
N ILE A 100 22.37 -19.76 -24.66
CA ILE A 100 23.31 -18.65 -24.84
C ILE A 100 22.77 -17.34 -24.25
N HIS A 101 21.45 -17.18 -24.20
CA HIS A 101 20.77 -16.00 -23.66
C HIS A 101 20.11 -16.23 -22.29
N GLN A 102 20.26 -17.44 -21.72
CA GLN A 102 19.84 -17.74 -20.35
C GLN A 102 21.06 -17.65 -19.41
N PRO A 103 20.97 -16.93 -18.28
CA PRO A 103 22.05 -16.90 -17.31
C PRO A 103 22.21 -18.24 -16.59
N ALA A 104 23.41 -18.51 -16.08
CA ALA A 104 23.69 -19.72 -15.32
C ALA A 104 22.78 -19.83 -14.07
N PRO A 105 22.26 -21.02 -13.74
CA PRO A 105 21.33 -21.20 -12.61
C PRO A 105 21.96 -20.93 -11.23
N SER A 106 23.29 -20.86 -11.16
CA SER A 106 24.08 -20.52 -9.97
C SER A 106 24.47 -19.03 -9.87
N ALA A 107 24.02 -18.18 -10.79
CA ALA A 107 24.38 -16.77 -10.80
C ALA A 107 23.78 -15.99 -9.61
N SER A 108 24.57 -15.11 -8.99
CA SER A 108 24.09 -14.30 -7.85
C SER A 108 23.09 -13.23 -8.31
N LEU A 109 22.17 -12.83 -7.41
CA LEU A 109 21.16 -11.81 -7.72
C LEU A 109 21.77 -10.50 -8.20
N SER A 110 22.88 -10.06 -7.60
CA SER A 110 23.64 -8.88 -8.05
C SER A 110 24.16 -9.05 -9.48
N THR A 111 24.75 -10.21 -9.80
CA THR A 111 25.24 -10.55 -11.16
C THR A 111 24.09 -10.50 -12.18
N LEU A 112 22.93 -11.05 -11.83
CA LEU A 112 21.74 -11.04 -12.71
C LEU A 112 21.24 -9.62 -12.99
N LEU A 113 21.23 -8.73 -11.99
CA LEU A 113 20.84 -7.32 -12.17
C LEU A 113 21.87 -6.54 -13.00
N SER A 114 23.18 -6.75 -12.76
CA SER A 114 24.26 -6.12 -13.52
C SER A 114 24.29 -6.50 -15.00
N HIS A 115 23.81 -7.70 -15.36
CA HIS A 115 23.65 -8.15 -16.74
C HIS A 115 22.24 -7.91 -17.30
N HIS A 116 21.41 -7.09 -16.64
CA HIS A 116 20.03 -6.77 -17.05
C HIS A 116 19.09 -7.98 -17.21
N ASN A 117 19.42 -9.12 -16.59
CA ASN A 117 18.64 -10.36 -16.65
C ASN A 117 17.47 -10.33 -15.64
N PHE A 118 16.61 -9.31 -15.78
CA PHE A 118 15.53 -9.00 -14.82
C PHE A 118 14.55 -10.17 -14.60
N ARG A 119 14.29 -10.99 -15.64
CA ARG A 119 13.35 -12.12 -15.52
C ARG A 119 13.88 -13.22 -14.59
N SER A 120 15.14 -13.62 -14.74
CA SER A 120 15.77 -14.56 -13.82
C SER A 120 16.02 -13.94 -12.45
N ALA A 121 16.29 -12.63 -12.36
CA ALA A 121 16.41 -11.93 -11.08
C ALA A 121 15.09 -11.99 -10.28
N ALA A 122 13.93 -11.77 -10.93
CA ALA A 122 12.61 -11.90 -10.30
C ALA A 122 12.31 -13.33 -9.82
N THR A 123 12.67 -14.36 -10.60
CA THR A 123 12.55 -15.76 -10.18
C THR A 123 13.48 -16.06 -9.00
N ALA A 124 14.75 -15.65 -9.07
CA ALA A 124 15.74 -15.89 -8.03
C ALA A 124 15.41 -15.19 -6.70
N SER A 125 14.91 -13.94 -6.73
CA SER A 125 14.48 -13.24 -5.53
C SER A 125 13.21 -13.83 -4.93
N GLY A 126 12.24 -14.26 -5.76
CA GLY A 126 11.05 -14.99 -5.31
C GLY A 126 11.38 -16.32 -4.63
N LEU A 127 12.26 -17.12 -5.23
CA LEU A 127 12.75 -18.35 -4.61
C LEU A 127 13.48 -18.06 -3.29
N ARG A 128 14.35 -17.04 -3.24
CA ARG A 128 15.09 -16.65 -2.03
C ARG A 128 14.22 -16.09 -0.90
N LEU A 129 13.01 -15.58 -1.22
CA LEU A 129 12.00 -15.21 -0.23
C LEU A 129 11.30 -16.43 0.40
N CYS A 130 11.34 -17.59 -0.25
CA CYS A 130 10.75 -18.83 0.24
C CYS A 130 11.78 -19.87 0.73
N THR A 131 13.09 -19.63 0.57
CA THR A 131 14.14 -20.50 1.12
C THR A 131 14.29 -20.35 2.63
N LEU A 132 14.63 -21.46 3.29
CA LEU A 132 15.11 -21.48 4.68
C LEU A 132 16.64 -21.37 4.71
N PRO A 133 17.25 -20.72 5.73
CA PRO A 133 16.61 -19.96 6.80
C PRO A 133 15.96 -18.65 6.29
N PRO A 134 14.95 -18.11 6.99
CA PRO A 134 14.27 -16.90 6.57
C PRO A 134 15.23 -15.69 6.56
N PRO A 135 15.19 -14.81 5.54
CA PRO A 135 16.06 -13.64 5.47
C PRO A 135 15.73 -12.61 6.56
N PRO A 136 16.72 -11.84 7.07
CA PRO A 136 16.48 -10.76 8.01
C PRO A 136 15.60 -9.66 7.36
N PRO A 137 14.79 -8.90 8.12
CA PRO A 137 13.80 -7.96 7.56
C PRO A 137 14.35 -6.97 6.52
N ALA A 138 15.59 -6.48 6.70
CA ALA A 138 16.24 -5.60 5.73
C ALA A 138 16.52 -6.29 4.38
N GLU A 139 17.02 -7.53 4.40
CA GLU A 139 17.21 -8.33 3.18
C GLU A 139 15.86 -8.69 2.56
N LEU A 140 14.88 -9.11 3.38
CA LEU A 140 13.51 -9.42 2.98
C LEU A 140 12.88 -8.28 2.17
N PHE A 141 12.90 -7.05 2.68
CA PHE A 141 12.38 -5.90 1.94
C PHE A 141 13.17 -5.56 0.67
N SER A 142 14.50 -5.78 0.67
CA SER A 142 15.32 -5.62 -0.53
C SER A 142 15.00 -6.65 -1.62
N LEU A 143 14.69 -7.90 -1.23
CA LEU A 143 14.29 -8.99 -2.14
C LEU A 143 12.89 -8.75 -2.70
N ILE A 144 11.92 -8.33 -1.87
CA ILE A 144 10.58 -7.94 -2.33
C ILE A 144 10.67 -6.75 -3.29
N TYR A 145 11.41 -5.69 -2.94
CA TYR A 145 11.63 -4.55 -3.83
C TYR A 145 12.24 -5.00 -5.17
N THR A 146 13.30 -5.81 -5.13
CA THR A 146 13.95 -6.33 -6.34
C THR A 146 12.98 -7.15 -7.19
N ARG A 147 12.15 -8.00 -6.57
CA ARG A 147 11.14 -8.80 -7.29
C ARG A 147 10.09 -7.91 -7.96
N LEU A 148 9.44 -7.03 -7.20
CA LEU A 148 8.40 -6.13 -7.71
C LEU A 148 8.96 -5.20 -8.81
N ALA A 149 10.16 -4.64 -8.61
CA ALA A 149 10.82 -3.80 -9.62
C ALA A 149 11.11 -4.60 -10.89
N CYS A 150 11.71 -5.80 -10.79
CA CYS A 150 11.98 -6.64 -11.95
C CYS A 150 10.70 -7.03 -12.69
N LEU A 151 9.61 -7.38 -11.98
CA LEU A 151 8.30 -7.67 -12.58
C LEU A 151 7.75 -6.47 -13.37
N THR A 152 7.90 -5.23 -12.86
CA THR A 152 7.52 -4.02 -13.62
C THR A 152 8.41 -3.79 -14.85
N LEU A 153 9.71 -4.05 -14.76
CA LEU A 153 10.66 -3.89 -15.88
C LEU A 153 10.40 -4.90 -17.02
N ILE A 154 9.97 -6.12 -16.70
CA ILE A 154 9.56 -7.12 -17.72
C ILE A 154 8.10 -6.95 -18.17
N ASN A 155 7.45 -5.83 -17.83
CA ASN A 155 6.05 -5.52 -18.16
C ASN A 155 4.99 -6.49 -17.59
N HIS A 156 5.34 -7.35 -16.63
CA HIS A 156 4.38 -8.22 -15.91
C HIS A 156 3.72 -7.45 -14.74
N LEU A 157 3.16 -6.26 -15.03
CA LEU A 157 2.54 -5.37 -14.03
C LEU A 157 1.40 -6.02 -13.22
N PRO A 158 0.52 -6.87 -13.78
CA PRO A 158 -0.55 -7.52 -13.00
C PRO A 158 -0.02 -8.37 -11.84
N PHE A 159 1.02 -9.19 -12.08
CA PHE A 159 1.64 -10.01 -11.03
C PHE A 159 2.35 -9.14 -9.98
N ALA A 160 3.05 -8.08 -10.39
CA ALA A 160 3.65 -7.13 -9.44
C ALA A 160 2.56 -6.44 -8.58
N ALA A 161 1.44 -6.09 -9.19
CA ALA A 161 0.32 -5.45 -8.51
C ALA A 161 -0.39 -6.40 -7.53
N GLU A 162 -0.52 -7.68 -7.88
CA GLU A 162 -1.06 -8.71 -7.01
C GLU A 162 -0.12 -9.02 -5.83
N GLU A 163 1.17 -9.24 -6.09
CA GLU A 163 2.19 -9.45 -5.06
C GLU A 163 2.30 -8.26 -4.09
N SER A 164 2.13 -7.03 -4.57
CA SER A 164 2.16 -5.84 -3.71
C SER A 164 1.02 -5.80 -2.67
N LYS A 165 -0.08 -6.54 -2.88
CA LYS A 165 -1.20 -6.64 -1.93
C LYS A 165 -0.81 -7.41 -0.66
N ALA A 166 0.21 -8.28 -0.74
CA ALA A 166 0.70 -9.01 0.43
C ALA A 166 1.24 -8.07 1.54
N LEU A 167 1.77 -6.89 1.17
CA LEU A 167 2.23 -5.87 2.11
C LEU A 167 1.09 -5.08 2.78
N GLN A 168 -0.17 -5.27 2.35
CA GLN A 168 -1.36 -4.65 2.92
C GLN A 168 -1.23 -3.11 3.01
N ASP A 169 -1.48 -2.49 4.16
CA ASP A 169 -1.31 -1.06 4.36
C ASP A 169 0.11 -0.70 4.84
N ILE A 170 0.93 -0.19 3.93
CA ILE A 170 2.30 0.31 4.19
C ILE A 170 2.36 1.52 5.13
N LYS A 171 1.23 2.19 5.40
CA LYS A 171 1.11 3.33 6.32
C LYS A 171 0.71 2.90 7.74
N SER A 172 0.29 1.64 7.92
CA SER A 172 -0.09 1.07 9.19
C SER A 172 1.00 1.26 10.25
N PRO A 173 0.66 1.55 11.52
CA PRO A 173 1.64 1.62 12.61
C PRO A 173 2.43 0.31 12.78
N PHE A 174 1.95 -0.83 12.27
CA PHE A 174 2.72 -2.07 12.17
C PHE A 174 4.10 -1.87 11.52
N TYR A 175 4.20 -1.04 10.47
CA TYR A 175 5.47 -0.76 9.80
C TYR A 175 6.29 0.35 10.46
N LYS A 176 5.77 1.11 11.43
CA LYS A 176 6.55 2.13 12.15
C LYS A 176 7.30 1.52 13.33
N ASP A 177 8.57 1.87 13.52
CA ASP A 177 9.32 1.46 14.71
C ASP A 177 8.70 2.08 15.98
N GLU A 178 8.65 1.32 17.07
CA GLU A 178 8.03 1.80 18.32
C GLU A 178 8.89 2.88 18.99
N ILE A 179 10.22 2.80 18.87
CA ILE A 179 11.15 3.76 19.48
C ILE A 179 11.35 4.95 18.55
N SER A 180 11.87 4.72 17.34
CA SER A 180 12.24 5.77 16.39
C SER A 180 11.06 6.40 15.64
N LYS A 181 9.86 5.83 15.69
CA LYS A 181 8.63 6.22 14.93
C LYS A 181 8.73 6.21 13.39
N LYS A 182 9.95 6.13 12.84
CA LYS A 182 10.26 6.02 11.40
C LYS A 182 9.74 4.70 10.82
N ASN A 183 9.42 4.71 9.53
CA ASN A 183 8.90 3.53 8.84
C ASN A 183 10.03 2.52 8.54
N THR A 184 9.78 1.24 8.85
CA THR A 184 10.72 0.11 8.65
C THR A 184 10.84 -0.26 7.16
N LEU A 185 9.86 0.10 6.33
CA LEU A 185 9.89 -0.13 4.88
C LEU A 185 10.79 0.90 4.18
N PRO A 186 11.77 0.46 3.36
CA PRO A 186 12.57 1.35 2.53
C PRO A 186 11.71 2.28 1.68
N TRP A 187 12.14 3.54 1.53
CA TRP A 187 11.37 4.57 0.81
C TRP A 187 11.02 4.12 -0.62
N GLU A 188 11.98 3.57 -1.37
CA GLU A 188 11.77 3.06 -2.73
C GLU A 188 10.70 1.95 -2.80
N LEU A 189 10.62 1.09 -1.77
CA LEU A 189 9.57 0.07 -1.67
C LEU A 189 8.21 0.71 -1.37
N ARG A 190 8.14 1.71 -0.49
CA ARG A 190 6.90 2.46 -0.22
C ARG A 190 6.38 3.15 -1.50
N VAL A 191 7.24 3.84 -2.24
CA VAL A 191 6.91 4.51 -3.51
C VAL A 191 6.44 3.51 -4.57
N LEU A 192 7.16 2.40 -4.75
CA LEU A 192 6.79 1.36 -5.71
C LEU A 192 5.45 0.68 -5.37
N VAL A 193 5.18 0.41 -4.09
CA VAL A 193 3.93 -0.23 -3.65
C VAL A 193 2.74 0.70 -3.82
N VAL A 194 2.86 2.01 -3.56
CA VAL A 194 1.79 2.98 -3.89
C VAL A 194 1.39 2.92 -5.37
N ARG A 195 2.38 2.84 -6.28
CA ARG A 195 2.13 2.67 -7.71
C ARG A 195 1.36 1.39 -8.01
N LEU A 196 1.85 0.27 -7.48
CA LEU A 196 1.35 -1.08 -7.74
C LEU A 196 -0.05 -1.30 -7.15
N GLN A 197 -0.36 -0.70 -6.00
CA GLN A 197 -1.71 -0.71 -5.44
C GLN A 197 -2.70 0.09 -6.30
N GLY A 198 -2.33 1.29 -6.77
CA GLY A 198 -3.18 2.07 -7.68
C GLY A 198 -3.54 1.30 -8.96
N VAL A 199 -2.55 0.65 -9.58
CA VAL A 199 -2.75 -0.25 -10.73
C VAL A 199 -3.57 -1.49 -10.34
N GLY A 200 -3.25 -2.14 -9.23
CA GLY A 200 -3.83 -3.41 -8.78
C GLY A 200 -5.27 -3.35 -8.26
N TYR A 201 -5.80 -2.14 -8.06
CA TYR A 201 -7.22 -1.87 -7.77
C TYR A 201 -7.94 -1.20 -8.96
N GLY A 202 -7.25 -0.89 -10.07
CA GLY A 202 -7.83 -0.13 -11.19
C GLY A 202 -8.22 1.30 -10.84
N ASP A 203 -7.65 1.88 -9.77
CA ASP A 203 -7.99 3.21 -9.25
C ASP A 203 -6.72 4.05 -9.11
N GLU A 204 -6.32 4.67 -10.22
CA GLU A 204 -5.15 5.55 -10.31
C GLU A 204 -5.22 6.71 -9.31
N ARG A 205 -6.42 7.16 -8.92
CA ARG A 205 -6.61 8.26 -7.96
C ARG A 205 -6.14 7.88 -6.56
N ARG A 206 -6.28 6.60 -6.17
CA ARG A 206 -5.68 6.08 -4.92
C ARG A 206 -4.16 6.08 -4.98
N GLY A 207 -3.56 5.77 -6.14
CA GLY A 207 -2.11 5.89 -6.35
C GLY A 207 -1.64 7.34 -6.20
N VAL A 208 -2.30 8.29 -6.86
CA VAL A 208 -2.01 9.73 -6.76
C VAL A 208 -2.14 10.23 -5.32
N GLY A 209 -3.25 9.93 -4.64
CA GLY A 209 -3.44 10.28 -3.22
C GLY A 209 -2.39 9.61 -2.31
N GLY A 210 -2.01 8.37 -2.62
CA GLY A 210 -0.93 7.65 -1.93
C GLY A 210 0.40 8.40 -1.95
N TYR A 211 0.79 8.96 -3.11
CA TYR A 211 2.01 9.74 -3.23
C TYR A 211 1.95 11.08 -2.47
N TYR A 212 0.80 11.78 -2.48
CA TYR A 212 0.65 13.02 -1.70
C TYR A 212 0.77 12.77 -0.19
N GLU A 213 0.25 11.64 0.30
CA GLU A 213 0.40 11.23 1.70
C GLU A 213 1.87 10.91 2.05
N LEU A 214 2.59 10.17 1.20
CA LEU A 214 4.03 9.93 1.33
C LEU A 214 4.83 11.25 1.31
N ALA A 215 4.49 12.17 0.41
CA ALA A 215 5.14 13.47 0.33
C ALA A 215 4.86 14.37 1.55
N ARG A 216 3.70 14.19 2.22
CA ARG A 216 3.43 14.84 3.51
C ARG A 216 4.22 14.19 4.65
N GLU A 217 4.34 12.86 4.67
CA GLU A 217 5.18 12.12 5.62
C GLU A 217 6.64 12.57 5.54
N ALA A 218 7.24 12.56 4.34
CA ALA A 218 8.62 13.00 4.15
C ALA A 218 8.85 14.49 4.52
N ARG A 219 7.88 15.37 4.27
CA ARG A 219 7.97 16.80 4.69
C ARG A 219 7.88 16.97 6.20
N ALA A 220 7.15 16.09 6.91
CA ALA A 220 7.14 16.07 8.36
C ALA A 220 8.48 15.56 8.91
N GLU A 221 8.99 14.43 8.39
CA GLU A 221 10.30 13.87 8.78
C GLU A 221 11.46 14.88 8.57
N ILE A 222 11.44 15.65 7.47
CA ILE A 222 12.44 16.72 7.22
C ILE A 222 12.31 17.86 8.23
N LYS A 223 11.08 18.28 8.59
CA LYS A 223 10.87 19.33 9.60
C LYS A 223 11.33 18.87 10.98
N GLU A 224 10.93 17.67 11.39
CA GLU A 224 11.32 17.08 12.68
C GLU A 224 12.84 16.97 12.80
N ALA A 225 13.53 16.51 11.74
CA ALA A 225 15.00 16.48 11.71
C ALA A 225 15.65 17.89 11.82
N SER A 226 15.04 18.91 11.21
CA SER A 226 15.52 20.30 11.29
C SER A 226 15.32 20.90 12.70
N ASP A 227 14.17 20.60 13.33
CA ASP A 227 13.86 21.00 14.71
C ASP A 227 14.78 20.26 15.73
N GLU A 228 15.14 19.00 15.46
CA GLU A 228 16.12 18.22 16.23
C GLU A 228 17.55 18.78 16.10
N GLU A 229 17.99 19.14 14.89
CA GLU A 229 19.32 19.71 14.64
C GLU A 229 19.50 21.05 15.36
N GLY A 230 18.55 21.97 15.21
CA GLY A 230 18.56 23.26 15.90
C GLY A 230 18.56 23.14 17.43
N ARG A 231 17.86 22.13 17.99
CA ARG A 231 17.93 21.81 19.42
C ARG A 231 19.32 21.30 19.83
N GLY A 232 19.92 20.43 19.02
CA GLY A 232 21.27 19.91 19.25
C GLY A 232 22.34 20.99 19.26
N ASP A 233 22.18 22.05 18.46
CA ASP A 233 23.10 23.19 18.43
C ASP A 233 22.95 24.11 19.65
N VAL A 234 21.71 24.40 20.10
CA VAL A 234 21.50 25.12 21.37
C VAL A 234 22.09 24.36 22.56
N GLU A 235 21.99 23.02 22.58
CA GLU A 235 22.61 22.19 23.62
C GLU A 235 24.16 22.17 23.52
N ARG A 236 24.73 22.30 22.32
CA ARG A 236 26.19 22.44 22.12
C ARG A 236 26.70 23.82 22.53
N GLU A 237 25.97 24.89 22.20
CA GLU A 237 26.31 26.27 22.55
C GLU A 237 26.28 26.49 24.07
N THR A 238 25.23 26.01 24.74
CA THR A 238 25.10 26.10 26.21
C THR A 238 26.18 25.30 26.95
N LYS A 239 26.57 24.11 26.45
CA LYS A 239 27.70 23.34 27.00
C LYS A 239 29.04 24.03 26.78
N ARG A 240 29.24 24.71 25.64
CA ARG A 240 30.44 25.55 25.41
C ARG A 240 30.50 26.72 26.39
N ALA A 241 29.41 27.48 26.53
CA ALA A 241 29.35 28.62 27.45
C ALA A 241 29.62 28.22 28.91
N GLY A 242 29.05 27.10 29.37
CA GLY A 242 29.31 26.58 30.71
C GLY A 242 30.75 26.11 30.96
N SER A 243 31.49 25.73 29.92
CA SER A 243 32.87 25.22 30.03
C SER A 243 33.95 26.32 30.03
N VAL A 244 33.58 27.61 29.88
CA VAL A 244 34.52 28.74 29.82
C VAL A 244 34.62 29.49 31.17
N CYS A 245 33.76 29.14 32.14
CA CYS A 245 33.64 29.83 33.43
C CYS A 245 34.05 28.95 34.64
N GLY A 246 34.95 27.98 34.44
CA GLY A 246 35.45 27.06 35.46
C GLY A 246 36.98 26.99 35.50
#